data_AF-A0A9P9CGP1-F1
#
_entry.id   AF-A0A9P9CGP1-F1
#
_cell.length_a   1.000
_cell.length_b   1.000
_cell.length_c   1.000
_cell.angle_alpha   90.00
_cell.angle_beta   90.00
_cell.angle_gamma   90.00
#
_symmetry.space_group_name_H-M   'P 1'
#
loop_
_entity.id
_entity.type
_entity.pdbx_description
1 polymer ?
#
loop_
_entity_poly.entity_id
_entity_poly.type
_entity_poly.pdbx_seq_one_letter_code
_entity_poly.pdbx_strand_id
1 'polypeptide(L)'
;MRASIVLRAVIASLASSTACGKLLVDFKGGDEPSKLGAIELESFNLGDRIPAGQGGDDVFIKNEEDSDLGMPSLHYKRSAHYRRAEMRILDHDIQEGQTYYVGFKFRLAHSRKGLAIFQWKKADKVAAPAQNIPIDLVHSGNDQLTLEYTTPGGNGSDRSPVWHGPLSSGSGKENVHSVALAINTDNSGKGWLEFYLDGKKQKFDNGEERLKDVYLFTGRTYPKIGIYRGESAQGDESNPEDHTFNSYLYRAQISDTSLDEIAEAGGLNASQPEEPTPTGSPEPTSTPLPTSDPPTPTPTSSPEPKPTCKRSRRSSSSKRSRRSRHRV
;
A
#
# COMPACT_ATOMS: atom_id res chain seq x y z
N MET A 1 53.82 -52.78 18.44
CA MET A 1 52.56 -52.26 18.99
C MET A 1 52.14 -51.06 18.17
N ARG A 2 51.10 -51.18 17.33
CA ARG A 2 50.50 -50.05 16.58
C ARG A 2 49.02 -50.04 16.92
N ALA A 3 48.57 -48.99 17.60
CA ALA A 3 47.18 -48.80 17.99
C ALA A 3 46.46 -48.04 16.87
N SER A 4 45.50 -48.70 16.22
CA SER A 4 44.56 -48.05 15.30
C SER A 4 43.45 -47.38 16.12
N ILE A 5 43.37 -46.05 16.03
CA ILE A 5 42.27 -45.24 16.56
C ILE A 5 41.19 -45.20 15.47
N VAL A 6 40.06 -45.86 15.72
CA VAL A 6 38.88 -45.82 14.86
C VAL A 6 38.03 -44.62 15.27
N LEU A 7 38.04 -43.56 14.45
CA LEU A 7 37.21 -42.38 14.61
C LEU A 7 35.79 -42.69 14.10
N ARG A 8 34.83 -42.85 15.02
CA ARG A 8 33.40 -42.97 14.66
C ARG A 8 32.81 -41.57 14.49
N ALA A 9 32.55 -41.18 13.24
CA ALA A 9 31.76 -40.00 12.93
C ALA A 9 30.29 -40.26 13.30
N VAL A 10 29.79 -39.54 14.30
CA VAL A 10 28.36 -39.49 14.61
C VAL A 10 27.73 -38.47 13.66
N ILE A 11 27.07 -38.95 12.61
CA ILE A 11 26.21 -38.13 11.77
C ILE A 11 24.92 -37.90 12.57
N ALA A 12 24.83 -36.74 13.22
CA ALA A 12 23.58 -36.27 13.81
C ALA A 12 22.66 -35.83 12.68
N SER A 13 21.76 -36.72 12.25
CA SER A 13 20.63 -36.37 11.39
C SER A 13 19.67 -35.49 12.18
N LEU A 14 19.87 -34.16 12.09
CA LEU A 14 18.85 -33.17 12.43
C LEU A 14 17.66 -33.41 11.50
N ALA A 15 16.71 -34.22 11.96
CA ALA A 15 15.39 -34.30 11.37
C ALA A 15 14.73 -32.94 11.65
N SER A 16 14.89 -32.00 10.72
CA SER A 16 14.13 -30.75 10.69
C SER A 16 12.66 -31.13 10.65
N SER A 17 12.02 -31.11 11.81
CA SER A 17 10.58 -31.27 11.93
C SER A 17 10.01 -30.01 11.29
N THR A 18 9.64 -30.11 10.01
CA THR A 18 8.87 -29.06 9.35
C THR A 18 7.52 -29.10 10.02
N ALA A 19 7.39 -28.35 11.12
CA ALA A 19 6.08 -28.00 11.64
C ALA A 19 5.36 -27.35 10.45
N CYS A 20 4.35 -28.03 9.91
CA CYS A 20 3.47 -27.43 8.92
C CYS A 20 2.71 -26.34 9.66
N GLY A 21 3.29 -25.14 9.72
CA GLY A 21 2.61 -23.99 10.29
C GLY A 21 1.32 -23.78 9.52
N LYS A 22 0.24 -23.70 10.29
CA LYS A 22 -1.09 -23.50 9.74
C LYS A 22 -1.25 -22.00 9.54
N LEU A 23 -1.40 -21.58 8.28
CA LEU A 23 -1.80 -20.22 7.95
C LEU A 23 -3.03 -19.80 8.77
N LEU A 24 -2.93 -18.64 9.42
CA LEU A 24 -4.05 -17.99 10.11
C LEU A 24 -5.10 -17.52 9.11
N VAL A 25 -4.64 -17.07 7.94
CA VAL A 25 -5.48 -16.72 6.79
C VAL A 25 -4.86 -17.34 5.54
N ASP A 26 -5.70 -18.01 4.76
CA ASP A 26 -5.33 -18.59 3.47
C ASP A 26 -6.44 -18.31 2.45
N PHE A 27 -6.39 -17.14 1.81
CA PHE A 27 -7.40 -16.67 0.86
C PHE A 27 -6.88 -16.68 -0.58
N LYS A 28 -7.65 -17.21 -1.51
CA LYS A 28 -7.43 -17.14 -2.96
C LYS A 28 -8.61 -16.47 -3.65
N GLY A 29 -8.37 -15.76 -4.74
CA GLY A 29 -9.45 -15.20 -5.55
C GLY A 29 -10.50 -16.25 -5.91
N GLY A 30 -11.77 -15.91 -5.70
CA GLY A 30 -12.91 -16.83 -5.82
C GLY A 30 -13.32 -17.53 -4.51
N ASP A 31 -12.50 -17.51 -3.46
CA ASP A 31 -12.91 -17.96 -2.13
C ASP A 31 -13.98 -17.05 -1.53
N GLU A 32 -14.85 -17.58 -0.66
CA GLU A 32 -15.79 -16.78 0.12
C GLU A 32 -15.08 -15.65 0.89
N PRO A 33 -15.55 -14.38 0.83
CA PRO A 33 -14.89 -13.25 1.49
C PRO A 33 -14.68 -13.44 2.99
N SER A 34 -15.56 -14.22 3.66
CA SER A 34 -15.44 -14.53 5.08
C SER A 34 -14.20 -15.37 5.44
N LYS A 35 -13.55 -16.03 4.49
CA LYS A 35 -12.25 -16.70 4.72
C LYS A 35 -11.11 -15.69 4.93
N LEU A 36 -11.25 -14.48 4.39
CA LEU A 36 -10.28 -13.40 4.59
C LEU A 36 -10.63 -12.59 5.84
N GLY A 37 -11.89 -12.20 6.01
CA GLY A 37 -12.32 -11.42 7.17
C GLY A 37 -13.72 -10.85 7.06
N ALA A 38 -13.98 -9.77 7.78
CA ALA A 38 -15.26 -9.05 7.75
C ALA A 38 -15.22 -7.87 6.75
N ILE A 39 -16.24 -7.76 5.91
CA ILE A 39 -16.42 -6.63 4.99
C ILE A 39 -16.76 -5.36 5.79
N GLU A 40 -16.06 -4.26 5.50
CA GLU A 40 -16.35 -2.93 5.99
C GLU A 40 -16.53 -1.93 4.84
N LEU A 41 -17.77 -1.46 4.68
CA LEU A 41 -18.12 -0.42 3.72
C LEU A 41 -18.54 0.85 4.48
N GLU A 42 -18.20 2.03 3.96
CA GLU A 42 -18.54 3.32 4.57
C GLU A 42 -18.87 4.34 3.49
N SER A 43 -19.94 5.10 3.73
CA SER A 43 -20.31 6.26 2.93
C SER A 43 -19.32 7.43 3.14
N PHE A 44 -19.68 8.61 2.68
CA PHE A 44 -18.84 9.81 2.77
C PHE A 44 -18.46 10.15 4.21
N ASN A 45 -19.44 10.20 5.12
CA ASN A 45 -19.21 10.59 6.50
C ASN A 45 -18.60 9.44 7.30
N LEU A 46 -17.66 9.79 8.16
CA LEU A 46 -17.09 8.85 9.10
C LEU A 46 -18.18 8.32 10.06
N GLY A 47 -18.32 7.00 10.12
CA GLY A 47 -19.31 6.28 10.92
C GLY A 47 -20.51 5.78 10.12
N ASP A 48 -20.74 6.30 8.91
CA ASP A 48 -21.90 5.94 8.07
C ASP A 48 -21.65 4.60 7.37
N ARG A 49 -21.79 3.52 8.15
CA ARG A 49 -21.56 2.15 7.70
C ARG A 49 -22.63 1.69 6.73
N ILE A 50 -22.19 0.99 5.69
CA ILE A 50 -23.08 0.34 4.72
C ILE A 50 -22.95 -1.18 4.93
N PRO A 51 -24.07 -1.89 5.16
CA PRO A 51 -24.02 -3.35 5.27
C PRO A 51 -23.52 -4.00 3.97
N ALA A 52 -22.80 -5.12 4.09
CA ALA A 52 -22.38 -5.89 2.93
C ALA A 52 -23.59 -6.26 2.06
N GLY A 53 -23.47 -6.10 0.74
CA GLY A 53 -24.55 -6.33 -0.23
C GLY A 53 -25.56 -5.18 -0.38
N GLN A 54 -25.46 -4.10 0.40
CA GLN A 54 -26.38 -2.95 0.32
C GLN A 54 -25.80 -1.71 -0.39
N GLY A 55 -24.53 -1.75 -0.80
CA GLY A 55 -23.88 -0.63 -1.49
C GLY A 55 -24.12 -0.56 -3.01
N GLY A 56 -24.94 -1.47 -3.57
CA GLY A 56 -25.25 -1.52 -5.00
C GLY A 56 -23.99 -1.67 -5.86
N ASP A 57 -23.96 -0.97 -6.99
CA ASP A 57 -22.80 -0.92 -7.89
C ASP A 57 -21.76 0.14 -7.49
N ASP A 58 -22.07 0.95 -6.47
CA ASP A 58 -21.23 2.07 -6.05
C ASP A 58 -20.14 1.65 -5.07
N VAL A 59 -20.46 0.77 -4.13
CA VAL A 59 -19.49 0.32 -3.13
C VAL A 59 -19.74 -1.12 -2.74
N PHE A 60 -18.75 -1.97 -2.96
CA PHE A 60 -18.88 -3.39 -2.66
C PHE A 60 -17.52 -4.07 -2.50
N ILE A 61 -17.58 -5.27 -1.92
CA ILE A 61 -16.51 -6.26 -1.93
C ILE A 61 -17.17 -7.59 -2.26
N LYS A 62 -16.86 -8.18 -3.42
CA LYS A 62 -17.44 -9.46 -3.87
C LYS A 62 -16.48 -10.25 -4.74
N ASN A 63 -16.73 -11.56 -4.86
CA ASN A 63 -15.97 -12.42 -5.76
C ASN A 63 -16.39 -12.16 -7.20
N GLU A 64 -15.42 -11.83 -8.04
CA GLU A 64 -15.58 -11.65 -9.48
C GLU A 64 -14.28 -12.02 -10.18
N GLU A 65 -14.38 -12.30 -11.48
CA GLU A 65 -13.20 -12.29 -12.31
C GLU A 65 -12.76 -10.84 -12.52
N ASP A 66 -11.46 -10.60 -12.39
CA ASP A 66 -10.86 -9.40 -12.94
C ASP A 66 -11.12 -9.39 -14.45
N SER A 67 -11.95 -8.47 -14.92
CA SER A 67 -12.35 -8.34 -16.32
C SER A 67 -11.18 -8.06 -17.28
N ASP A 68 -10.09 -7.47 -16.80
CA ASP A 68 -8.92 -7.16 -17.61
C ASP A 68 -7.98 -8.36 -17.73
N LEU A 69 -7.91 -9.20 -16.70
CA LEU A 69 -6.94 -10.30 -16.61
C LEU A 69 -7.55 -11.71 -16.71
N GLY A 70 -8.86 -11.85 -16.59
CA GLY A 70 -9.57 -13.13 -16.51
C GLY A 70 -9.19 -13.96 -15.29
N MET A 71 -8.76 -13.31 -14.20
CA MET A 71 -8.32 -13.98 -12.98
C MET A 71 -9.41 -13.91 -11.90
N PRO A 72 -9.78 -15.02 -11.25
CA PRO A 72 -10.62 -14.97 -10.06
C PRO A 72 -10.02 -14.04 -9.00
N SER A 73 -10.85 -13.20 -8.41
CA SER A 73 -10.40 -12.17 -7.47
C SER A 73 -11.49 -11.85 -6.43
N LEU A 74 -11.09 -11.19 -5.36
CA LEU A 74 -11.98 -10.38 -4.55
C LEU A 74 -11.93 -8.94 -5.08
N HIS A 75 -13.02 -8.50 -5.69
CA HIS A 75 -13.15 -7.18 -6.29
C HIS A 75 -13.67 -6.17 -5.27
N TYR A 76 -12.87 -5.14 -5.01
CA TYR A 76 -13.17 -3.97 -4.20
C TYR A 76 -13.58 -2.83 -5.12
N LYS A 77 -14.82 -2.36 -5.00
CA LYS A 77 -15.33 -1.19 -5.71
C LYS A 77 -15.62 -0.07 -4.72
N ARG A 78 -15.22 1.15 -5.08
CA ARG A 78 -15.60 2.37 -4.35
C ARG A 78 -15.80 3.55 -5.29
N SER A 79 -17.03 4.00 -5.48
CA SER A 79 -17.38 5.24 -6.18
C SER A 79 -16.89 6.49 -5.45
N ALA A 80 -16.83 7.61 -6.19
CA ALA A 80 -16.24 8.89 -5.80
C ALA A 80 -16.49 9.35 -4.35
N HIS A 81 -17.75 9.27 -3.90
CA HIS A 81 -18.19 9.83 -2.62
C HIS A 81 -18.17 8.85 -1.44
N TYR A 82 -17.72 7.62 -1.65
CA TYR A 82 -17.61 6.63 -0.57
C TYR A 82 -16.21 6.69 0.04
N ARG A 83 -16.11 6.42 1.33
CA ARG A 83 -14.83 6.54 2.05
C ARG A 83 -14.08 5.23 2.16
N ARG A 84 -14.79 4.09 2.16
CA ARG A 84 -14.21 2.78 2.47
C ARG A 84 -14.86 1.64 1.69
N ALA A 85 -14.00 0.76 1.19
CA ALA A 85 -14.30 -0.64 0.92
C ALA A 85 -13.09 -1.47 1.39
N GLU A 86 -13.13 -2.05 2.59
CA GLU A 86 -12.00 -2.78 3.19
C GLU A 86 -12.42 -4.10 3.82
N MET A 87 -11.49 -5.06 3.87
CA MET A 87 -11.61 -6.26 4.69
C MET A 87 -10.93 -6.02 6.03
N ARG A 88 -11.63 -6.24 7.14
CA ARG A 88 -11.07 -6.32 8.50
C ARG A 88 -10.73 -7.77 8.82
N ILE A 89 -9.47 -8.04 9.12
CA ILE A 89 -8.91 -9.40 9.15
C ILE A 89 -8.34 -9.70 10.54
N LEU A 90 -8.49 -10.93 11.07
CA LEU A 90 -7.95 -11.36 12.38
C LEU A 90 -8.32 -10.45 13.56
N ASP A 91 -9.54 -9.92 13.54
CA ASP A 91 -10.04 -9.06 14.60
C ASP A 91 -10.22 -9.86 15.90
N HIS A 92 -9.52 -9.43 16.96
CA HIS A 92 -9.36 -10.13 18.25
C HIS A 92 -8.34 -11.28 18.29
N ASP A 93 -7.67 -11.60 17.18
CA ASP A 93 -6.71 -12.72 17.12
C ASP A 93 -5.24 -12.29 17.22
N ILE A 94 -4.97 -10.99 17.16
CA ILE A 94 -3.62 -10.43 17.31
C ILE A 94 -3.24 -10.33 18.79
N GLN A 95 -2.06 -10.87 19.13
CA GLN A 95 -1.51 -10.89 20.49
C GLN A 95 -0.30 -9.97 20.61
N GLU A 96 0.00 -9.53 21.82
CA GLU A 96 1.21 -8.74 22.13
C GLU A 96 2.47 -9.60 22.05
N GLY A 97 3.57 -9.01 21.57
CA GLY A 97 4.89 -9.66 21.55
C GLY A 97 5.06 -10.77 20.50
N GLN A 98 4.04 -11.02 19.68
CA GLN A 98 4.08 -11.98 18.58
C GLN A 98 4.56 -11.31 17.29
N THR A 99 5.14 -12.09 16.37
CA THR A 99 5.42 -11.63 15.01
C THR A 99 4.35 -12.19 14.08
N TYR A 100 3.77 -11.33 13.25
CA TYR A 100 2.83 -11.69 12.19
C TYR A 100 3.42 -11.35 10.83
N TYR A 101 3.26 -12.27 9.89
CA TYR A 101 3.65 -12.15 8.50
C TYR A 101 2.38 -11.99 7.68
N VAL A 102 2.23 -10.85 7.01
CA VAL A 102 1.05 -10.52 6.21
C VAL A 102 1.48 -10.38 4.76
N GLY A 103 0.96 -11.23 3.88
CA GLY A 103 1.21 -11.19 2.44
C GLY A 103 -0.08 -10.99 1.65
N PHE A 104 -0.07 -10.16 0.62
CA PHE A 104 -1.19 -10.03 -0.31
C PHE A 104 -0.76 -9.64 -1.72
N LYS A 105 -1.48 -10.18 -2.72
CA LYS A 105 -1.24 -9.95 -4.14
C LYS A 105 -2.47 -9.32 -4.77
N PHE A 106 -2.30 -8.17 -5.40
CA PHE A 106 -3.41 -7.36 -5.88
C PHE A 106 -3.07 -6.61 -7.18
N ARG A 107 -4.11 -6.08 -7.81
CA ARG A 107 -4.03 -5.04 -8.85
C ARG A 107 -4.90 -3.86 -8.43
N LEU A 108 -4.47 -2.67 -8.80
CA LEU A 108 -5.25 -1.45 -8.65
C LEU A 108 -5.46 -0.83 -10.04
N ALA A 109 -6.71 -0.53 -10.39
CA ALA A 109 -7.03 0.01 -11.72
C ALA A 109 -6.42 1.40 -11.93
N HIS A 110 -6.41 2.24 -10.88
CA HIS A 110 -5.68 3.50 -10.87
C HIS A 110 -5.37 3.94 -9.43
N SER A 111 -4.32 4.73 -9.28
CA SER A 111 -3.87 5.26 -8.00
C SER A 111 -4.02 6.78 -7.92
N ARG A 112 -3.94 7.32 -6.70
CA ARG A 112 -3.82 8.77 -6.47
C ARG A 112 -3.48 9.09 -5.03
N LYS A 113 -3.06 10.33 -4.82
CA LYS A 113 -2.77 10.87 -3.50
C LYS A 113 -3.91 10.65 -2.49
N GLY A 114 -3.52 10.12 -1.34
CA GLY A 114 -4.38 9.87 -0.19
C GLY A 114 -5.14 8.55 -0.20
N LEU A 115 -5.04 7.75 -1.28
CA LEU A 115 -5.63 6.41 -1.30
C LEU A 115 -4.77 5.43 -0.49
N ALA A 116 -5.32 4.87 0.58
CA ALA A 116 -4.69 3.80 1.35
C ALA A 116 -5.16 2.41 0.89
N ILE A 117 -4.22 1.47 0.77
CA ILE A 117 -4.47 0.08 0.34
C ILE A 117 -4.32 -0.95 1.46
N PHE A 118 -3.62 -0.58 2.53
CA PHE A 118 -3.42 -1.40 3.71
C PHE A 118 -3.39 -0.51 4.95
N GLN A 119 -3.94 -1.01 6.06
CA GLN A 119 -3.82 -0.38 7.37
C GLN A 119 -3.56 -1.45 8.43
N TRP A 120 -2.59 -1.22 9.30
CA TRP A 120 -2.54 -1.87 10.60
C TRP A 120 -3.33 -1.00 11.57
N LYS A 121 -4.52 -1.45 11.97
CA LYS A 121 -5.53 -0.62 12.64
C LYS A 121 -5.67 -0.98 14.11
N LYS A 122 -5.72 0.04 14.97
CA LYS A 122 -6.14 -0.10 16.37
C LYS A 122 -7.62 0.20 16.53
N ALA A 123 -8.37 -0.64 17.23
CA ALA A 123 -9.78 -0.38 17.51
C ALA A 123 -9.93 0.70 18.58
N ASP A 124 -9.14 0.60 19.64
CA ASP A 124 -9.11 1.54 20.73
C ASP A 124 -8.15 2.69 20.40
N LYS A 125 -8.71 3.89 20.23
CA LYS A 125 -7.96 5.11 19.88
C LYS A 125 -7.39 5.82 21.11
N VAL A 126 -7.86 5.47 22.30
CA VAL A 126 -7.47 6.12 23.56
C VAL A 126 -6.51 5.26 24.40
N ALA A 127 -6.42 3.96 24.11
CA ALA A 127 -5.40 3.08 24.69
C ALA A 127 -3.98 3.60 24.40
N ALA A 128 -3.12 3.59 25.41
CA ALA A 128 -1.74 4.01 25.30
C ALA A 128 -0.84 2.91 24.70
N PRO A 129 0.12 3.25 23.81
CA PRO A 129 0.23 4.54 23.12
C PRO A 129 -0.92 4.83 22.14
N ALA A 130 -1.42 6.08 22.21
CA ALA A 130 -2.46 6.57 21.34
C ALA A 130 -1.96 6.62 19.88
N GLN A 131 -2.41 5.65 19.09
CA GLN A 131 -2.22 5.56 17.65
C GLN A 131 -3.50 5.00 17.05
N ASN A 132 -4.08 5.65 16.04
CA ASN A 132 -5.28 5.14 15.39
C ASN A 132 -4.92 4.10 14.32
N ILE A 133 -3.86 4.35 13.55
CA ILE A 133 -3.35 3.49 12.47
C ILE A 133 -1.82 3.49 12.59
N PRO A 134 -1.22 2.60 13.40
CA PRO A 134 0.23 2.57 13.57
C PRO A 134 1.02 2.59 12.27
N ILE A 135 0.59 1.83 11.26
CA ILE A 135 1.17 1.86 9.91
C ILE A 135 0.08 1.77 8.85
N ASP A 136 0.31 2.41 7.71
CA ASP A 136 -0.50 2.25 6.50
C ASP A 136 0.36 2.31 5.23
N LEU A 137 -0.16 1.72 4.17
CA LEU A 137 0.35 1.89 2.81
C LEU A 137 -0.59 2.82 2.08
N VAL A 138 -0.09 4.00 1.73
CA VAL A 138 -0.87 5.08 1.12
C VAL A 138 -0.16 5.62 -0.11
N HIS A 139 -0.93 5.94 -1.14
CA HIS A 139 -0.41 6.64 -2.29
C HIS A 139 -0.17 8.11 -1.94
N SER A 140 1.07 8.59 -2.08
CA SER A 140 1.42 10.00 -1.86
C SER A 140 1.30 10.84 -3.15
N GLY A 141 1.17 10.17 -4.29
CA GLY A 141 0.94 10.71 -5.63
C GLY A 141 0.44 9.63 -6.57
N ASN A 142 0.40 9.93 -7.87
CA ASN A 142 0.12 8.92 -8.89
C ASN A 142 1.31 7.96 -8.97
N ASP A 143 1.03 6.68 -8.90
CA ASP A 143 1.96 5.55 -8.97
C ASP A 143 3.13 5.63 -7.98
N GLN A 144 2.93 6.36 -6.87
CA GLN A 144 3.89 6.49 -5.78
C GLN A 144 3.27 5.97 -4.50
N LEU A 145 3.76 4.83 -4.01
CA LEU A 145 3.36 4.24 -2.74
C LEU A 145 4.27 4.74 -1.62
N THR A 146 3.70 4.90 -0.44
CA THR A 146 4.38 5.33 0.76
C THR A 146 3.94 4.44 1.92
N LEU A 147 4.89 3.99 2.72
CA LEU A 147 4.63 3.38 4.01
C LEU A 147 4.81 4.46 5.06
N GLU A 148 3.75 4.76 5.81
CA GLU A 148 3.80 5.73 6.89
C GLU A 148 3.75 5.04 8.25
N TYR A 149 4.40 5.65 9.24
CA TYR A 149 4.33 5.26 10.63
C TYR A 149 3.73 6.39 11.46
N THR A 150 2.70 6.08 12.25
CA THR A 150 2.17 7.02 13.25
C THR A 150 3.06 6.98 14.47
N THR A 151 3.67 8.10 14.84
CA THR A 151 4.41 8.17 16.12
C THR A 151 3.39 8.20 17.27
N PRO A 152 3.59 7.41 18.34
CA PRO A 152 2.79 7.51 19.56
C PRO A 152 2.56 8.94 20.06
N GLY A 153 1.30 9.28 20.33
CA GLY A 153 0.93 10.56 20.94
C GLY A 153 -0.09 11.35 20.12
N GLY A 154 -0.32 12.59 20.54
CA GLY A 154 -1.29 13.49 19.89
C GLY A 154 -2.69 12.88 19.81
N ASN A 155 -3.30 12.97 18.63
CA ASN A 155 -4.60 12.36 18.31
C ASN A 155 -4.46 10.96 17.65
N GLY A 156 -3.26 10.38 17.67
CA GLY A 156 -2.95 9.11 17.02
C GLY A 156 -3.08 9.14 15.49
N SER A 157 -2.96 10.33 14.88
CA SER A 157 -3.06 10.50 13.42
C SER A 157 -1.86 11.18 12.78
N ASP A 158 -0.87 11.58 13.58
CA ASP A 158 0.38 12.20 13.12
C ASP A 158 1.30 11.13 12.54
N ARG A 159 1.20 10.97 11.22
CA ARG A 159 1.98 10.01 10.43
C ARG A 159 3.17 10.70 9.78
N SER A 160 4.29 9.98 9.78
CA SER A 160 5.47 10.34 9.00
C SER A 160 5.80 9.20 8.03
N PRO A 161 6.14 9.53 6.78
CA PRO A 161 6.69 8.53 5.87
C PRO A 161 7.97 7.92 6.42
N VAL A 162 8.14 6.62 6.18
CA VAL A 162 9.36 5.87 6.53
C VAL A 162 9.94 5.10 5.34
N TRP A 163 9.18 4.99 4.25
CA TRP A 163 9.61 4.43 2.98
C TRP A 163 8.73 4.98 1.86
N HIS A 164 9.33 5.13 0.67
CA HIS A 164 8.63 5.48 -0.56
C HIS A 164 9.14 4.65 -1.73
N GLY A 165 8.27 4.36 -2.68
CA GLY A 165 8.66 3.71 -3.91
C GLY A 165 7.59 3.78 -5.01
N PRO A 166 7.97 3.44 -6.25
CA PRO A 166 7.01 3.34 -7.33
C PRO A 166 6.08 2.14 -7.11
N LEU A 167 4.81 2.29 -7.49
CA LEU A 167 3.83 1.23 -7.58
C LEU A 167 2.87 1.56 -8.72
N SER A 168 3.01 0.87 -9.85
CA SER A 168 2.17 1.09 -11.02
C SER A 168 0.71 0.71 -10.76
N SER A 169 -0.19 1.35 -11.50
CA SER A 169 -1.62 1.04 -11.52
C SER A 169 -2.10 0.97 -12.97
N GLY A 170 -3.14 0.17 -13.22
CA GLY A 170 -3.65 -0.04 -14.58
C GLY A 170 -4.29 -1.42 -14.77
N SER A 171 -4.56 -1.75 -16.03
CA SER A 171 -5.29 -2.97 -16.44
C SER A 171 -4.41 -4.17 -16.76
N GLY A 172 -3.11 -3.97 -17.01
CA GLY A 172 -2.20 -5.06 -17.40
C GLY A 172 -1.61 -5.87 -16.24
N LYS A 173 -1.02 -7.02 -16.56
CA LYS A 173 -0.39 -7.95 -15.60
C LYS A 173 0.83 -7.34 -14.90
N GLU A 174 1.49 -6.40 -15.55
CA GLU A 174 2.58 -5.60 -14.99
C GLU A 174 2.14 -4.72 -13.82
N ASN A 175 0.83 -4.47 -13.66
CA ASN A 175 0.25 -3.73 -12.53
C ASN A 175 -0.21 -4.65 -11.40
N VAL A 176 0.13 -5.95 -11.47
CA VAL A 176 -0.13 -6.90 -10.39
C VAL A 176 1.07 -6.91 -9.45
N HIS A 177 0.85 -6.47 -8.22
CA HIS A 177 1.88 -6.34 -7.21
C HIS A 177 1.67 -7.29 -6.05
N SER A 178 2.76 -7.66 -5.40
CA SER A 178 2.76 -8.46 -4.17
C SER A 178 3.39 -7.66 -3.04
N VAL A 179 2.70 -7.59 -1.91
CA VAL A 179 3.18 -6.94 -0.69
C VAL A 179 3.38 -8.00 0.37
N ALA A 180 4.48 -7.93 1.11
CA ALA A 180 4.63 -8.64 2.38
C ALA A 180 5.16 -7.74 3.50
N LEU A 181 4.67 -7.99 4.70
CA LEU A 181 5.04 -7.28 5.92
C LEU A 181 5.37 -8.32 7.00
N ALA A 182 6.47 -8.13 7.72
CA ALA A 182 6.74 -8.84 8.97
C ALA A 182 6.61 -7.84 10.12
N ILE A 183 5.62 -8.06 10.99
CA ILE A 183 5.14 -7.09 11.99
C ILE A 183 5.34 -7.71 13.37
N ASN A 184 6.26 -7.17 14.15
CA ASN A 184 6.40 -7.55 15.55
C ASN A 184 5.59 -6.61 16.46
N THR A 185 4.75 -7.21 17.28
CA THR A 185 3.71 -6.55 18.08
C THR A 185 4.13 -6.30 19.53
N ASP A 186 5.44 -6.22 19.80
CA ASP A 186 5.92 -5.78 21.12
C ASP A 186 5.41 -4.35 21.40
N ASN A 187 4.76 -4.18 22.56
CA ASN A 187 4.15 -2.92 22.99
C ASN A 187 5.02 -2.14 24.00
N SER A 188 6.25 -2.59 24.26
CA SER A 188 7.23 -1.86 25.07
C SER A 188 8.02 -0.81 24.27
N GLY A 189 7.62 -0.59 23.01
CA GLY A 189 8.35 0.26 22.07
C GLY A 189 9.58 -0.42 21.48
N LYS A 190 9.64 -1.76 21.54
CA LYS A 190 10.70 -2.59 20.92
C LYS A 190 10.18 -3.40 19.74
N GLY A 191 8.96 -3.09 19.29
CA GLY A 191 8.40 -3.67 18.08
C GLY A 191 9.22 -3.29 16.86
N TRP A 192 9.00 -4.01 15.78
CA TRP A 192 9.71 -3.78 14.53
C TRP A 192 8.87 -4.17 13.32
N LEU A 193 9.25 -3.63 12.17
CA LEU A 193 8.61 -3.86 10.88
C LEU A 193 9.66 -4.14 9.81
N GLU A 194 9.40 -5.14 8.97
CA GLU A 194 10.06 -5.32 7.67
C GLU A 194 9.01 -5.25 6.55
N PHE A 195 9.41 -4.73 5.40
CA PHE A 195 8.53 -4.51 4.26
C PHE A 195 9.16 -5.08 2.98
N TYR A 196 8.31 -5.73 2.18
CA TYR A 196 8.67 -6.34 0.92
C TYR A 196 7.65 -5.90 -0.14
N LEU A 197 8.16 -5.54 -1.31
CA LEU A 197 7.37 -5.21 -2.48
C LEU A 197 7.89 -6.02 -3.67
N ASP A 198 6.99 -6.73 -4.33
CA ASP A 198 7.26 -7.61 -5.47
C ASP A 198 8.41 -8.59 -5.21
N GLY A 199 8.36 -9.23 -4.02
CA GLY A 199 9.37 -10.19 -3.57
C GLY A 199 10.68 -9.57 -3.07
N LYS A 200 10.87 -8.25 -3.21
CA LYS A 200 12.11 -7.57 -2.81
C LYS A 200 11.96 -6.94 -1.43
N LYS A 201 12.87 -7.27 -0.51
CA LYS A 201 12.98 -6.60 0.78
C LYS A 201 13.39 -5.14 0.57
N GLN A 202 12.69 -4.23 1.21
CA GLN A 202 12.90 -2.79 1.07
C GLN A 202 13.80 -2.24 2.18
N LYS A 203 14.50 -1.15 1.88
CA LYS A 203 15.22 -0.33 2.88
C LYS A 203 14.40 0.90 3.19
N PHE A 204 14.19 1.17 4.48
CA PHE A 204 13.55 2.38 4.96
C PHE A 204 14.44 3.61 4.72
N ASP A 205 13.88 4.81 4.88
CA ASP A 205 14.57 6.08 4.63
C ASP A 205 15.79 6.29 5.55
N ASN A 206 15.88 5.56 6.66
CA ASN A 206 17.05 5.51 7.54
C ASN A 206 18.17 4.58 7.04
N GLY A 207 18.00 3.92 5.89
CA GLY A 207 18.94 2.99 5.28
C GLY A 207 18.87 1.54 5.79
N GLU A 208 18.06 1.26 6.82
CA GLU A 208 17.91 -0.05 7.42
C GLU A 208 16.82 -0.86 6.71
N GLU A 209 16.92 -2.19 6.73
CA GLU A 209 15.85 -3.08 6.22
C GLU A 209 14.76 -3.40 7.25
N ARG A 210 14.96 -2.93 8.48
CA ARG A 210 14.05 -3.14 9.60
C ARG A 210 13.83 -1.82 10.32
N LEU A 211 12.59 -1.35 10.34
CA LEU A 211 12.17 -0.23 11.17
C LEU A 211 12.02 -0.75 12.60
N LYS A 212 12.86 -0.26 13.51
CA LYS A 212 12.92 -0.70 14.91
C LYS A 212 12.32 0.35 15.84
N ASP A 213 12.14 -0.06 17.09
CA ASP A 213 11.70 0.81 18.19
C ASP A 213 10.32 1.44 17.95
N VAL A 214 9.42 0.65 17.34
CA VAL A 214 8.05 1.08 17.00
C VAL A 214 7.01 0.46 17.92
N TYR A 215 5.86 1.11 18.01
CA TYR A 215 4.69 0.60 18.72
C TYR A 215 3.63 0.15 17.72
N LEU A 216 3.45 -1.16 17.60
CA LEU A 216 2.53 -1.77 16.62
C LEU A 216 1.37 -2.52 17.27
N PHE A 217 1.19 -2.44 18.58
CA PHE A 217 0.11 -3.13 19.29
C PHE A 217 -0.38 -2.29 20.47
N THR A 218 -1.70 -2.16 20.67
CA THR A 218 -2.28 -1.68 21.94
C THR A 218 -3.64 -2.30 22.17
N GLY A 219 -3.65 -3.55 22.63
CA GLY A 219 -4.88 -4.31 22.80
C GLY A 219 -5.46 -4.71 21.44
N ARG A 220 -6.70 -4.31 21.14
CA ARG A 220 -7.39 -4.76 19.92
C ARG A 220 -6.80 -4.10 18.67
N THR A 221 -5.93 -4.83 17.99
CA THR A 221 -5.23 -4.43 16.76
C THR A 221 -5.53 -5.45 15.66
N TYR A 222 -5.64 -5.01 14.41
CA TYR A 222 -5.89 -5.92 13.28
C TYR A 222 -5.47 -5.31 11.94
N PRO A 223 -5.09 -6.16 10.95
CA PRO A 223 -4.89 -5.71 9.58
C PRO A 223 -6.20 -5.37 8.87
N LYS A 224 -6.10 -4.43 7.93
CA LYS A 224 -7.10 -4.17 6.90
C LYS A 224 -6.46 -4.11 5.52
N ILE A 225 -7.14 -4.66 4.53
CA ILE A 225 -6.76 -4.62 3.11
C ILE A 225 -7.96 -4.11 2.30
N GLY A 226 -7.76 -3.16 1.39
CA GLY A 226 -8.80 -2.67 0.50
C GLY A 226 -8.57 -1.25 0.00
N ILE A 227 -9.62 -0.44 -0.04
CA ILE A 227 -9.62 0.93 -0.57
C ILE A 227 -10.13 1.86 0.54
N TYR A 228 -9.27 2.73 1.06
CA TYR A 228 -9.63 3.73 2.06
C TYR A 228 -9.17 5.13 1.63
N ARG A 229 -10.07 6.11 1.79
CA ARG A 229 -9.88 7.51 1.36
C ARG A 229 -9.67 7.65 -0.15
N GLY A 230 -9.26 8.83 -0.59
CA GLY A 230 -9.26 9.24 -2.00
C GLY A 230 -10.65 9.63 -2.48
N GLU A 231 -11.58 9.97 -1.58
CA GLU A 231 -12.91 10.44 -1.94
C GLU A 231 -12.88 11.83 -2.58
N SER A 232 -13.94 12.19 -3.30
CA SER A 232 -14.20 13.57 -3.76
C SER A 232 -14.66 14.42 -2.60
N ALA A 233 -14.48 15.74 -2.71
CA ALA A 233 -15.17 16.62 -1.78
C ALA A 233 -16.68 16.40 -1.90
N GLN A 234 -17.41 16.51 -0.79
CA GLN A 234 -18.85 16.30 -0.81
C GLN A 234 -19.53 17.22 -1.83
N GLY A 235 -20.25 16.63 -2.78
CA GLY A 235 -20.94 17.37 -3.85
C GLY A 235 -20.05 17.83 -5.01
N ASP A 236 -18.77 17.44 -5.03
CA ASP A 236 -17.90 17.63 -6.19
C ASP A 236 -18.04 16.46 -7.16
N GLU A 237 -18.80 16.70 -8.22
CA GLU A 237 -19.01 15.76 -9.32
C GLU A 237 -18.15 16.11 -10.56
N SER A 238 -17.15 16.98 -10.41
CA SER A 238 -16.40 17.49 -11.57
C SER A 238 -15.49 16.42 -12.21
N ASN A 239 -15.05 15.43 -11.43
CA ASN A 239 -14.26 14.30 -11.92
C ASN A 239 -14.46 13.02 -11.09
N PRO A 240 -15.63 12.36 -11.17
CA PRO A 240 -15.93 11.19 -10.36
C PRO A 240 -15.04 9.98 -10.71
N GLU A 241 -14.51 9.91 -11.93
CA GLU A 241 -13.66 8.81 -12.41
C GLU A 241 -12.32 8.78 -11.64
N ASP A 242 -11.67 9.94 -11.47
CA ASP A 242 -10.44 10.07 -10.66
C ASP A 242 -10.63 9.67 -9.18
N HIS A 243 -11.88 9.59 -8.72
CA HIS A 243 -12.26 9.30 -7.34
C HIS A 243 -12.90 7.90 -7.18
N THR A 244 -13.07 7.16 -8.27
CA THR A 244 -13.78 5.86 -8.31
C THR A 244 -12.82 4.70 -8.51
N PHE A 245 -12.61 3.89 -7.49
CA PHE A 245 -11.56 2.89 -7.50
C PHE A 245 -12.09 1.48 -7.70
N ASN A 246 -11.33 0.69 -8.45
CA ASN A 246 -11.44 -0.76 -8.51
C ASN A 246 -10.10 -1.36 -8.09
N SER A 247 -10.13 -2.33 -7.18
CA SER A 247 -8.96 -3.14 -6.83
C SER A 247 -9.33 -4.61 -6.80
N TYR A 248 -8.40 -5.46 -7.22
CA TYR A 248 -8.62 -6.90 -7.37
C TYR A 248 -7.58 -7.62 -6.53
N LEU A 249 -8.01 -8.32 -5.48
CA LEU A 249 -7.15 -9.12 -4.62
C LEU A 249 -7.17 -10.59 -5.08
N TYR A 250 -6.01 -11.12 -5.43
CA TYR A 250 -5.87 -12.49 -5.95
C TYR A 250 -5.43 -13.49 -4.89
N ARG A 251 -4.67 -13.03 -3.90
CA ARG A 251 -4.10 -13.88 -2.85
C ARG A 251 -3.93 -13.06 -1.58
N ALA A 252 -4.28 -13.63 -0.44
CA ALA A 252 -3.85 -13.12 0.85
C ALA A 252 -3.49 -14.28 1.77
N GLN A 253 -2.36 -14.17 2.46
CA GLN A 253 -1.89 -15.15 3.42
C GLN A 253 -1.43 -14.43 4.68
N ILE A 254 -1.79 -14.96 5.85
CA ILE A 254 -1.27 -14.47 7.13
C ILE A 254 -0.76 -15.65 7.93
N SER A 255 0.46 -15.53 8.45
CA SER A 255 1.12 -16.48 9.33
C SER A 255 1.62 -15.77 10.58
N ASP A 256 1.74 -16.47 11.70
CA ASP A 256 2.48 -16.04 12.89
C ASP A 256 3.83 -16.76 13.04
N THR A 257 4.19 -17.58 12.07
CA THR A 257 5.32 -18.51 12.15
C THR A 257 6.49 -18.09 11.26
N SER A 258 6.26 -17.79 9.98
CA SER A 258 7.36 -17.43 9.07
C SER A 258 6.94 -16.64 7.82
N LEU A 259 7.92 -15.98 7.18
CA LEU A 259 7.78 -15.39 5.85
C LEU A 259 7.52 -16.44 4.76
N ASP A 260 8.11 -17.63 4.88
CA ASP A 260 8.01 -18.69 3.87
C ASP A 260 6.56 -19.16 3.67
N GLU A 261 5.75 -19.17 4.74
CA GLU A 261 4.34 -19.55 4.66
C GLU A 261 3.49 -18.58 3.84
N ILE A 262 3.86 -17.31 3.80
CA ILE A 262 3.15 -16.27 3.03
C ILE A 262 3.78 -16.02 1.65
N ALA A 263 4.74 -16.85 1.23
CA ALA A 263 5.57 -16.57 0.08
C ALA A 263 4.83 -16.51 -1.26
N GLU A 264 3.69 -17.19 -1.39
CA GLU A 264 2.83 -17.10 -2.58
C GLU A 264 2.16 -15.72 -2.66
N ALA A 265 1.57 -15.24 -1.56
CA ALA A 265 0.92 -13.94 -1.49
C ALA A 265 1.90 -12.77 -1.53
N GLY A 266 3.07 -12.93 -0.88
CA GLY A 266 4.13 -11.93 -0.81
C GLY A 266 5.06 -11.87 -2.02
N GLY A 267 4.91 -12.80 -2.98
CA GLY A 267 5.80 -12.88 -4.14
C GLY A 267 7.24 -13.29 -3.80
N LEU A 268 7.47 -13.90 -2.63
CA LEU A 268 8.81 -14.25 -2.13
C LEU A 268 9.40 -15.49 -2.80
N ASN A 269 8.55 -16.32 -3.44
CA ASN A 269 8.95 -17.52 -4.18
C ASN A 269 9.35 -17.24 -5.64
N ALA A 270 9.15 -16.02 -6.14
CA ALA A 270 9.66 -15.68 -7.45
C ALA A 270 11.18 -15.65 -7.34
N SER A 271 11.85 -16.64 -7.93
CA SER A 271 13.28 -16.55 -8.23
C SER A 271 13.48 -15.17 -8.82
N GLN A 272 14.17 -14.28 -8.10
CA GLN A 272 14.38 -12.92 -8.58
C GLN A 272 14.87 -13.06 -10.02
N PRO A 273 14.21 -12.43 -11.02
CA PRO A 273 14.82 -12.30 -12.32
C PRO A 273 16.19 -11.71 -12.03
N GLU A 274 17.26 -12.47 -12.30
CA GLU A 274 18.62 -12.00 -12.07
C GLU A 274 18.67 -10.60 -12.66
N GLU A 275 18.97 -9.61 -11.81
CA GLU A 275 19.16 -8.25 -12.27
C GLU A 275 20.09 -8.35 -13.48
N PRO A 276 19.67 -7.92 -14.68
CA PRO A 276 20.41 -8.21 -15.89
C PRO A 276 21.84 -7.76 -15.64
N THR A 277 22.76 -8.73 -15.57
CA THR A 277 24.17 -8.45 -15.30
C THR A 277 24.54 -7.34 -16.28
N PRO A 278 25.03 -6.17 -15.82
CA PRO A 278 25.30 -5.05 -16.69
C PRO A 278 26.19 -5.59 -17.80
N THR A 279 25.61 -5.78 -18.98
CA THR A 279 26.33 -6.29 -20.13
C THR A 279 27.34 -5.21 -20.39
N GLY A 280 28.62 -5.53 -20.16
CA GLY A 280 29.71 -4.58 -20.22
C GLY A 280 29.49 -3.67 -21.41
N SER A 281 29.33 -2.38 -21.12
CA SER A 281 29.21 -1.35 -22.15
C SER A 281 30.29 -1.65 -23.17
N PRO A 282 29.98 -1.90 -24.46
CA PRO A 282 31.00 -2.12 -25.46
C PRO A 282 31.96 -0.94 -25.36
N GLU A 283 33.25 -1.27 -25.25
CA GLU A 283 34.34 -0.30 -25.32
C GLU A 283 34.05 0.64 -26.50
N PRO A 284 34.03 1.97 -26.30
CA PRO A 284 33.62 2.89 -27.35
C PRO A 284 34.59 2.75 -28.53
N THR A 285 34.13 2.10 -29.60
CA THR A 285 34.82 2.10 -30.88
C THR A 285 34.97 3.55 -31.32
N SER A 286 36.21 4.02 -31.36
CA SER A 286 36.57 5.36 -31.81
C SER A 286 35.95 5.63 -33.19
N THR A 287 34.90 6.44 -33.21
CA THR A 287 34.26 6.89 -34.44
C THR A 287 35.19 7.91 -35.11
N PRO A 288 35.52 7.76 -36.41
CA PRO A 288 36.34 8.73 -37.11
C PRO A 288 35.67 10.10 -37.15
N LEU A 289 36.49 11.14 -37.01
CA LEU A 289 36.10 12.54 -37.02
C LEU A 289 35.21 12.86 -38.25
N PRO A 290 34.02 13.47 -38.09
CA PRO A 290 33.27 13.99 -39.22
C PRO A 290 34.00 15.20 -39.82
N THR A 291 34.21 15.16 -41.14
CA THR A 291 34.59 16.31 -41.95
C THR A 291 33.53 17.40 -41.78
N SER A 292 33.96 18.59 -41.39
CA SER A 292 33.13 19.76 -41.18
C SER A 292 32.48 20.25 -42.47
N ASP A 293 31.16 20.20 -42.55
CA ASP A 293 30.40 20.92 -43.57
C ASP A 293 30.41 22.45 -43.31
N PRO A 294 30.34 23.27 -44.37
CA PRO A 294 30.35 24.73 -44.26
C PRO A 294 29.08 25.28 -43.58
N PRO A 295 29.20 26.43 -42.87
CA PRO A 295 28.11 26.99 -42.09
C PRO A 295 26.94 27.43 -42.96
N THR A 296 25.75 26.96 -42.59
CA THR A 296 24.46 27.41 -43.14
C THR A 296 24.15 28.83 -42.61
N PRO A 297 23.72 29.79 -43.46
CA PRO A 297 23.42 31.14 -43.03
C PRO A 297 22.20 31.21 -42.10
N THR A 298 22.36 31.97 -41.01
CA THR A 298 21.37 32.25 -39.98
C THR A 298 20.15 32.99 -40.55
N PRO A 299 18.91 32.50 -40.36
CA PRO A 299 17.72 33.28 -40.66
C PRO A 299 17.49 34.39 -39.62
N THR A 300 17.31 35.60 -40.13
CA THR A 300 16.96 36.83 -39.41
C THR A 300 15.64 36.66 -38.64
N SER A 301 15.67 37.01 -37.35
CA SER A 301 14.51 36.99 -36.46
C SER A 301 13.46 38.04 -36.85
N SER A 302 12.20 37.60 -36.85
CA SER A 302 11.00 38.43 -37.01
C SER A 302 10.67 39.15 -35.69
N PRO A 303 10.27 40.45 -35.71
CA PRO A 303 10.04 41.21 -34.48
C PRO A 303 8.79 40.79 -33.72
N GLU A 304 8.95 40.74 -32.41
CA GLU A 304 7.98 40.37 -31.38
C GLU A 304 6.85 41.41 -31.24
N PRO A 305 5.57 41.02 -31.23
CA PRO A 305 4.46 41.96 -31.04
C PRO A 305 4.32 42.42 -29.59
N LYS A 306 4.16 43.75 -29.42
CA LYS A 306 3.96 44.45 -28.14
C LYS A 306 2.78 43.90 -27.32
N PRO A 307 2.93 43.77 -25.99
CA PRO A 307 1.84 43.38 -25.10
C PRO A 307 0.80 44.52 -24.98
N THR A 308 -0.46 44.18 -25.21
CA THR A 308 -1.61 45.08 -25.03
C THR A 308 -2.10 45.03 -23.59
N CYS A 309 -2.07 46.18 -22.90
CA CYS A 309 -2.50 46.37 -21.53
C CYS A 309 -4.03 46.19 -21.40
N LYS A 310 -4.49 45.07 -20.80
CA LYS A 310 -5.90 44.89 -20.42
C LYS A 310 -6.11 45.31 -18.96
N ARG A 311 -6.87 46.40 -18.82
CA ARG A 311 -7.29 47.05 -17.58
C ARG A 311 -8.31 46.17 -16.85
N SER A 312 -7.97 45.62 -15.68
CA SER A 312 -8.93 44.88 -14.85
C SER A 312 -9.85 45.86 -14.10
N ARG A 313 -11.16 45.66 -14.25
CA ARG A 313 -12.20 46.37 -13.49
C ARG A 313 -12.35 45.70 -12.13
N ARG A 314 -11.99 46.42 -11.06
CA ARG A 314 -12.41 46.14 -9.67
C ARG A 314 -13.94 46.22 -9.59
N SER A 315 -14.61 45.13 -9.26
CA SER A 315 -15.98 45.17 -8.73
C SER A 315 -15.93 44.93 -7.22
N SER A 316 -16.28 45.99 -6.48
CA SER A 316 -16.55 45.96 -5.05
C SER A 316 -17.96 45.42 -4.82
N SER A 317 -18.10 44.27 -4.19
CA SER A 317 -19.39 43.80 -3.67
C SER A 317 -19.45 43.94 -2.15
N SER A 318 -20.59 44.46 -1.73
CA SER A 318 -20.90 45.10 -0.47
C SER A 318 -21.06 44.12 0.70
N LYS A 319 -20.49 44.49 1.86
CA LYS A 319 -20.91 44.04 3.19
C LYS A 319 -22.40 44.33 3.38
N ARG A 320 -23.23 43.30 3.58
CA ARG A 320 -24.59 43.45 4.10
C ARG A 320 -24.65 42.94 5.54
N SER A 321 -24.60 43.90 6.45
CA SER A 321 -25.00 43.77 7.85
C SER A 321 -26.46 43.31 7.94
N ARG A 322 -26.73 42.26 8.72
CA ARG A 322 -28.08 41.99 9.24
C ARG A 322 -28.01 41.81 10.75
N ARG A 323 -28.62 42.78 11.42
CA ARG A 323 -28.78 42.92 12.87
C ARG A 323 -30.18 42.42 13.25
N SER A 324 -30.23 41.74 14.39
CA SER A 324 -31.37 41.56 15.33
C SER A 324 -32.62 40.81 14.86
N ARG A 325 -33.08 39.86 15.68
CA ARG A 325 -34.20 40.11 16.62
C ARG A 325 -34.27 39.01 17.69
N HIS A 326 -34.28 39.44 18.94
CA HIS A 326 -34.88 38.72 20.07
C HIS A 326 -36.38 38.49 19.83
N ARG A 327 -36.89 37.38 20.35
CA ARG A 327 -38.17 37.33 21.07
C ARG A 327 -38.15 36.13 22.04
N VAL A 328 -38.41 36.49 23.30
CA VAL A 328 -39.07 35.77 24.42
C VAL A 328 -38.92 34.26 24.49
#